data_AF-A0A815VGY6-F1
#
_entry.id   AF-A0A815VGY6-F1
#
_cell.length_a   1.000
_cell.length_b   1.000
_cell.length_c   1.000
_cell.angle_alpha   90.00
_cell.angle_beta   90.00
_cell.angle_gamma   90.00
#
_symmetry.space_group_name_H-M   'P 1'
#
loop_
_entity.id
_entity.type
_entity.pdbx_description
1 polymer ?
#
loop_
_entity_poly.entity_id
_entity_poly.type
_entity_poly.pdbx_seq_one_letter_code
_entity_poly.pdbx_strand_id
1 'polypeptide(L)'
;SNKNACTYFRCAAACFEKVRDQYTTYTSDLTPDLLTCQVHILLAQAHEAVLEKSLLDQRSPSVNAHVAMQISEYYQMAILNLMKPGINSIVSKRFRVCFL
;
A
#
# COMPACT_ATOMS: atom_id res chain seq x y z
N SER A 1 16.38 -2.55 11.90
CA SER A 1 15.99 -1.20 12.35
C SER A 1 14.83 -0.73 11.49
N ASN A 2 13.63 -0.58 12.06
CA ASN A 2 12.42 -0.15 11.34
C ASN A 2 12.49 1.33 10.87
N LYS A 3 13.61 2.03 11.20
CA LYS A 3 13.83 3.46 10.92
C LYS A 3 13.72 3.85 9.45
N ASN A 4 14.02 2.96 8.52
CA ASN A 4 14.03 3.26 7.08
C ASN A 4 12.87 2.62 6.31
N ALA A 5 12.05 1.78 6.96
CA ALA A 5 10.97 1.04 6.28
C ALA A 5 9.99 2.00 5.59
N CYS A 6 9.57 3.05 6.28
CA CYS A 6 8.70 4.09 5.73
C CYS A 6 9.29 4.72 4.44
N THR A 7 10.59 5.04 4.45
CA THR A 7 11.27 5.61 3.27
C THR A 7 11.30 4.63 2.11
N TYR A 8 11.59 3.36 2.37
CA TYR A 8 11.61 2.33 1.33
C TYR A 8 10.23 2.11 0.73
N PHE A 9 9.18 2.04 1.55
CA PHE A 9 7.81 1.90 1.07
C PHE A 9 7.37 3.09 0.23
N ARG A 10 7.66 4.33 0.65
CA ARG A 10 7.35 5.52 -0.16
C ARG A 10 8.13 5.57 -1.46
N CYS A 11 9.40 5.19 -1.44
CA CYS A 11 10.22 5.13 -2.64
C CYS A 11 9.67 4.09 -3.63
N ALA A 12 9.32 2.90 -3.14
CA ALA A 12 8.71 1.86 -3.95
C ALA A 12 7.36 2.31 -4.53
N ALA A 13 6.50 2.97 -3.72
CA ALA A 13 5.22 3.50 -4.19
C ALA A 13 5.43 4.48 -5.35
N ALA A 14 6.34 5.45 -5.18
CA ALA A 14 6.67 6.42 -6.23
C ALA A 14 7.23 5.76 -7.50
N CYS A 15 8.02 4.69 -7.36
CA CYS A 15 8.49 3.92 -8.51
C CYS A 15 7.33 3.24 -9.25
N PHE A 16 6.41 2.59 -8.53
CA PHE A 16 5.25 1.93 -9.16
C PHE A 16 4.27 2.94 -9.79
N GLU A 17 4.07 4.12 -9.19
CA GLU A 17 3.32 5.21 -9.82
C GLU A 17 3.95 5.64 -11.14
N LYS A 18 5.27 5.88 -11.16
CA LYS A 18 5.98 6.22 -12.39
C LYS A 18 5.85 5.12 -13.45
N VAL A 19 5.98 3.85 -13.04
CA VAL A 19 5.83 2.72 -13.97
C VAL A 19 4.41 2.67 -14.52
N ARG A 20 3.38 2.83 -13.68
CA ARG A 20 1.98 2.88 -14.12
C ARG A 20 1.72 3.97 -15.14
N ASP A 21 2.25 5.17 -14.87
CA ASP A 21 1.97 6.36 -15.67
C ASP A 21 2.76 6.38 -16.99
N GLN A 22 3.92 5.72 -17.03
CA GLN A 22 4.81 5.68 -18.21
C GLN A 22 4.69 4.40 -19.04
N TYR A 23 4.27 3.29 -18.43
CA TYR A 23 4.30 1.95 -19.03
C TYR A 23 2.95 1.25 -18.90
N THR A 24 1.96 1.71 -19.66
CA THR A 24 0.70 0.99 -19.82
C THR A 24 0.87 -0.07 -20.91
N THR A 25 0.81 -1.37 -20.56
CA THR A 25 0.63 -2.52 -21.49
C THR A 25 1.88 -3.29 -21.97
N TYR A 26 2.96 -3.38 -21.18
CA TYR A 26 4.11 -4.22 -21.57
C TYR A 26 3.89 -5.70 -21.25
N THR A 27 3.34 -6.00 -20.07
CA THR A 27 3.15 -7.36 -19.55
C THR A 27 1.93 -7.41 -18.61
N SER A 28 1.36 -8.60 -18.38
CA SER A 28 0.14 -8.77 -17.58
C SER A 28 0.30 -8.42 -16.09
N ASP A 29 1.53 -8.44 -15.59
CA ASP A 29 1.92 -8.01 -14.24
C ASP A 29 2.14 -6.49 -14.11
N LEU A 30 2.13 -5.74 -15.22
CA LEU A 30 2.25 -4.28 -15.24
C LEU A 30 0.94 -3.59 -15.64
N THR A 31 -0.19 -4.22 -15.34
CA THR A 31 -1.49 -3.59 -15.57
C THR A 31 -1.68 -2.37 -14.64
N PRO A 32 -2.33 -1.29 -15.10
CA PRO A 32 -2.51 -0.09 -14.29
C PRO A 32 -3.23 -0.35 -12.96
N ASP A 33 -4.18 -1.28 -12.98
CA ASP A 33 -4.94 -1.68 -11.79
C ASP A 33 -4.07 -2.42 -10.76
N LEU A 34 -3.17 -3.32 -11.21
CA LEU A 34 -2.26 -4.04 -10.33
C LEU A 34 -1.19 -3.10 -9.75
N LEU A 35 -0.65 -2.21 -10.57
CA LEU A 35 0.30 -1.19 -10.12
C LEU A 35 -0.36 -0.22 -9.13
N THR A 36 -1.60 0.20 -9.39
CA THR A 36 -2.37 1.04 -8.46
C THR A 36 -2.65 0.31 -7.14
N CYS A 37 -2.98 -0.99 -7.18
CA CYS A 37 -3.07 -1.79 -5.98
C CYS A 37 -1.75 -1.81 -5.19
N GLN A 38 -0.62 -2.04 -5.88
CA GLN A 38 0.69 -2.11 -5.26
C GLN A 38 1.09 -0.78 -4.60
N VAL A 39 0.76 0.35 -5.24
CA VAL A 39 0.95 1.69 -4.68
C VAL A 39 0.18 1.86 -3.37
N HIS A 40 -1.12 1.53 -3.37
CA HIS A 40 -1.94 1.66 -2.16
C HIS A 40 -1.43 0.79 -1.00
N ILE A 41 -0.98 -0.45 -1.26
CA ILE A 41 -0.38 -1.31 -0.24
C ILE A 41 0.88 -0.66 0.35
N LEU A 42 1.77 -0.13 -0.49
CA LEU A 42 3.01 0.47 -0.03
C LEU A 42 2.77 1.76 0.76
N LEU A 43 1.77 2.56 0.37
CA LEU A 43 1.37 3.73 1.14
C LEU A 43 0.81 3.34 2.52
N ALA A 44 -0.03 2.30 2.59
CA ALA A 44 -0.53 1.78 3.86
C ALA A 44 0.63 1.33 4.78
N GLN A 45 1.57 0.53 4.25
CA GLN A 45 2.76 0.06 4.99
C GLN A 45 3.67 1.22 5.43
N ALA A 46 3.80 2.26 4.62
CA ALA A 46 4.52 3.47 5.00
C ALA A 46 3.85 4.18 6.19
N HIS A 47 2.52 4.20 6.22
CA HIS A 47 1.75 4.79 7.32
C HIS A 47 1.76 3.90 8.57
N GLU A 48 1.75 2.57 8.46
CA GLU A 48 1.95 1.65 9.59
C GLU A 48 3.28 1.93 10.29
N ALA A 49 4.38 2.05 9.52
CA ALA A 49 5.68 2.40 10.09
C ALA A 49 5.69 3.78 10.78
N VAL A 50 4.90 4.74 10.30
CA VAL A 50 4.71 6.04 10.96
C VAL A 50 3.91 5.89 12.25
N LEU A 51 2.82 5.10 12.23
CA LEU A 51 1.98 4.86 13.39
C LEU A 51 2.74 4.14 14.50
N GLU A 52 3.49 3.09 14.18
CA GLU A 52 4.36 2.39 15.13
C GLU A 52 5.34 3.36 15.80
N LYS A 53 5.99 4.22 15.01
CA LYS A 53 6.88 5.24 15.54
C LYS A 53 6.13 6.28 16.40
N SER A 54 4.96 6.72 15.96
CA SER A 54 4.12 7.69 16.67
C SER A 54 3.66 7.18 18.04
N LEU A 55 3.33 5.89 18.13
CA LEU A 55 3.00 5.21 19.38
C LEU A 55 4.21 5.09 20.31
N LEU A 56 5.39 4.74 19.77
CA LEU A 56 6.65 4.72 20.52
C LEU A 56 7.04 6.11 21.04
N ASP A 57 6.83 7.16 20.23
CA ASP A 57 7.07 8.55 20.57
C ASP A 57 5.95 9.16 21.46
N GLN A 58 4.96 8.35 21.89
CA GLN A 58 3.83 8.74 22.75
C GLN A 58 3.06 9.98 22.25
N ARG A 59 2.86 10.06 20.93
CA ARG A 59 2.05 11.13 20.33
C ARG A 59 0.59 11.03 20.74
N SER A 60 -0.15 12.13 20.58
CA SER A 60 -1.55 12.23 21.00
C SER A 60 -2.42 11.13 20.37
N PRO A 61 -3.37 10.54 21.12
CA PRO A 61 -4.27 9.52 20.60
C PRO A 61 -5.06 9.95 19.35
N SER A 62 -5.41 11.24 19.26
CA SER A 62 -6.11 11.80 18.09
C SER A 62 -5.29 11.70 16.79
N VAL A 63 -3.99 12.00 16.85
CA VAL A 63 -3.07 11.84 15.72
C VAL A 63 -2.95 10.36 15.32
N ASN A 64 -2.81 9.47 16.30
CA ASN A 64 -2.70 8.03 16.03
C ASN A 64 -3.98 7.48 15.38
N ALA A 65 -5.15 7.91 15.85
CA ALA A 65 -6.44 7.52 15.26
C ALA A 65 -6.58 7.99 13.80
N HIS A 66 -6.15 9.22 13.51
CA HIS A 66 -6.18 9.74 12.15
C HIS A 66 -5.25 8.95 11.21
N VAL A 67 -4.04 8.61 11.65
CA VAL A 67 -3.12 7.78 10.85
C VAL A 67 -3.69 6.37 10.66
N ALA A 68 -4.30 5.77 11.68
CA ALA A 68 -4.95 4.46 11.57
C ALA A 68 -6.12 4.45 10.58
N MET A 69 -6.92 5.52 10.57
CA MET A 69 -7.99 5.70 9.59
C MET A 69 -7.43 5.75 8.16
N GLN A 70 -6.35 6.50 7.94
CA GLN A 70 -5.68 6.60 6.63
C GLN A 70 -5.14 5.24 6.15
N ILE A 71 -4.59 4.42 7.06
CA ILE A 71 -4.14 3.05 6.75
C ILE A 71 -5.31 2.20 6.26
N SER A 72 -6.45 2.25 6.96
CA SER A 72 -7.66 1.52 6.59
C SER A 72 -8.15 1.93 5.19
N GLU A 73 -8.17 3.23 4.89
CA GLU A 73 -8.56 3.73 3.57
C GLU A 73 -7.65 3.19 2.45
N TYR A 74 -6.33 3.23 2.64
CA TYR A 74 -5.40 2.71 1.63
C TYR A 74 -5.60 1.21 1.38
N TYR A 75 -5.79 0.40 2.43
CA TYR A 75 -6.07 -1.02 2.24
C TYR A 75 -7.42 -1.28 1.59
N GLN A 76 -8.46 -0.51 1.92
CA GLN A 76 -9.74 -0.59 1.22
C GLN A 76 -9.58 -0.31 -0.28
N MET A 77 -8.84 0.75 -0.63
CA MET A 77 -8.55 1.07 -2.04
C MET A 77 -7.73 -0.02 -2.73
N ALA A 78 -6.78 -0.66 -2.04
CA ALA A 78 -6.04 -1.80 -2.58
C ALA A 78 -6.97 -2.99 -2.87
N ILE A 79 -7.83 -3.35 -1.92
CA ILE A 79 -8.79 -4.47 -2.04
C ILE A 79 -9.78 -4.21 -3.18
N LEU A 80 -10.30 -3.00 -3.32
CA LEU A 80 -11.19 -2.64 -4.43
C LEU A 80 -10.52 -2.84 -5.80
N ASN A 81 -9.22 -2.55 -5.92
CA ASN A 81 -8.47 -2.81 -7.14
C ASN A 81 -8.21 -4.31 -7.37
N LEU A 82 -7.92 -5.09 -6.31
CA LEU A 82 -7.75 -6.55 -6.42
C LEU A 82 -9.03 -7.26 -6.86
N MET A 83 -10.19 -6.75 -6.46
CA MET A 83 -11.48 -7.35 -6.81
C MET A 83 -11.84 -7.20 -8.30
N LYS A 84 -11.12 -6.35 -9.05
CA LYS A 84 -11.35 -6.20 -10.49
C LYS A 84 -11.07 -7.51 -11.24
N PRO A 85 -11.87 -7.86 -12.27
CA PRO A 85 -11.66 -9.06 -13.07
C PRO A 85 -10.29 -9.01 -13.75
N GLY A 86 -9.54 -10.13 -13.73
CA GLY A 86 -8.21 -10.25 -14.34
C GLY A 86 -7.03 -10.21 -13.35
N ILE A 87 -7.14 -9.53 -12.21
CA ILE A 87 -6.07 -9.46 -11.20
C ILE A 87 -6.12 -10.61 -10.20
N ASN A 88 -7.34 -11.08 -9.88
CA ASN A 88 -7.56 -12.16 -8.92
C ASN A 88 -6.86 -13.49 -9.27
N SER A 89 -6.51 -13.70 -10.54
CA SER A 89 -5.74 -14.87 -11.00
C SER A 89 -4.23 -14.71 -10.87
N ILE A 90 -3.73 -13.48 -10.75
CA ILE A 90 -2.30 -13.13 -10.71
C ILE A 90 -1.82 -13.04 -9.26
N VAL A 91 -2.64 -12.51 -8.36
CA VAL A 91 -2.26 -12.27 -6.97
C VAL A 91 -2.51 -13.51 -6.10
N SER A 92 -1.45 -14.00 -5.45
CA SER A 92 -1.52 -15.18 -4.56
C SER A 92 -2.54 -15.00 -3.43
N LYS A 93 -3.32 -16.04 -3.12
CA LYS A 93 -4.30 -16.06 -2.02
C LYS A 93 -3.73 -15.60 -0.67
N ARG A 94 -2.42 -15.77 -0.44
CA ARG A 94 -1.71 -15.28 0.75
C ARG A 94 -1.77 -13.76 0.94
N PHE A 95 -1.85 -12.97 -0.14
CA PHE A 95 -2.01 -11.51 -0.05
C PHE A 95 -3.33 -11.10 0.61
N ARG A 96 -4.36 -11.96 0.61
CA ARG A 96 -5.66 -11.63 1.22
C ARG A 96 -5.67 -11.84 2.75
N VAL A 97 -4.73 -12.59 3.29
CA VAL A 97 -4.73 -13.03 4.71
C VAL A 97 -4.00 -12.04 5.63
N CYS A 98 -3.23 -11.09 5.08
CA CYS A 98 -2.64 -10.01 5.88
C CYS A 98 -3.55 -8.78 6.05
N PHE A 99 -4.73 -8.76 5.42
CA PHE A 99 -5.61 -7.58 5.36
C PHE A 99 -7.06 -7.85 5.82
N LEU A 100 -7.31 -9.00 6.46
CA LEU A 100 -8.52 -9.38 7.21
C LEU A 100 -8.09 -9.87 8.58
#